data_AF-A0A522E0D7-F1
#
_entry.id   AF-A0A522E0D7-F1
#
_cell.length_a   1.000
_cell.length_b   1.000
_cell.length_c   1.000
_cell.angle_alpha   90.00
_cell.angle_beta   90.00
_cell.angle_gamma   90.00
#
_symmetry.space_group_name_H-M   'P 1'
#
loop_
_entity.id
_entity.type
_entity.pdbx_description
1 polymer ?
#
loop_
_entity_poly.entity_id
_entity_poly.type
_entity_poly.pdbx_seq_one_letter_code
_entity_poly.pdbx_strand_id
1 'polypeptide(L)'
;MNVWAIDKDIPLKLLLLELVHRYGENTLALNDQVLHYQAIELCRLHDPGLSAYIYTFAQNAGRYGIDLKYPIAAHNIVGENEGLGLDRILDIIDVHLFC
;
A
#
# COMPACT_ATOMS: atom_id res chain seq x y z
N MET A 1 -9.21 -2.65 11.55
CA MET A 1 -9.30 -3.43 10.28
C MET A 1 -8.89 -4.88 10.54
N ASN A 2 -9.72 -5.88 10.21
CA ASN A 2 -9.32 -7.29 10.40
C ASN A 2 -8.49 -7.79 9.21
N VAL A 3 -7.17 -7.63 9.29
CA VAL A 3 -6.21 -7.95 8.21
C VAL A 3 -6.28 -9.42 7.76
N TRP A 4 -6.49 -10.34 8.69
CA TRP A 4 -6.47 -11.78 8.39
C TRP A 4 -7.69 -12.24 7.59
N ALA A 5 -8.81 -11.54 7.74
CA ALA A 5 -10.05 -11.82 7.01
C ALA A 5 -10.04 -11.32 5.56
N ILE A 6 -9.04 -10.52 5.16
CA ILE A 6 -8.93 -9.99 3.80
C ILE A 6 -8.38 -11.10 2.88
N ASP A 7 -8.97 -11.28 1.70
CA ASP A 7 -8.48 -12.21 0.69
C ASP A 7 -7.29 -11.63 -0.08
N LYS A 8 -6.15 -11.51 0.61
CA LYS A 8 -4.86 -11.06 0.08
C LYS A 8 -3.75 -12.04 0.42
N ASP A 9 -2.68 -11.98 -0.35
CA ASP A 9 -1.50 -12.79 -0.10
C ASP A 9 -0.83 -12.43 1.26
N ILE A 10 0.03 -13.35 1.73
CA ILE A 10 0.66 -13.20 3.05
C ILE A 10 1.54 -11.94 3.14
N PRO A 11 2.39 -11.60 2.14
CA PRO A 11 3.20 -10.39 2.21
C PRO A 11 2.39 -9.10 2.37
N LEU A 12 1.24 -8.97 1.69
CA LEU A 12 0.37 -7.81 1.85
C LEU A 12 -0.30 -7.77 3.22
N LYS A 13 -0.69 -8.94 3.77
CA LYS A 13 -1.20 -9.01 5.15
C LYS A 13 -0.16 -8.58 6.17
N LEU A 14 1.09 -9.01 6.02
CA LEU A 14 2.18 -8.59 6.92
C LEU A 14 2.42 -7.08 6.84
N LEU A 15 2.42 -6.51 5.63
CA LEU A 15 2.51 -5.07 5.43
C LEU A 15 1.35 -4.33 6.14
N LEU A 16 0.12 -4.80 5.98
CA LEU A 16 -1.05 -4.18 6.61
C LEU A 16 -1.01 -4.26 8.13
N LEU A 17 -0.54 -5.38 8.69
CA LEU A 17 -0.35 -5.52 10.14
C LEU A 17 0.66 -4.51 10.67
N GLU A 18 1.77 -4.33 9.96
CA GLU A 18 2.80 -3.36 10.35
C GLU A 18 2.30 -1.92 10.28
N LEU A 19 1.54 -1.57 9.23
CA LEU A 19 0.93 -0.26 9.10
C LEU A 19 -0.10 0.02 10.21
N VAL A 20 -0.94 -0.97 10.53
CA VAL A 20 -1.88 -0.89 11.65
C VAL A 20 -1.14 -0.75 12.98
N HIS A 21 -0.03 -1.45 13.16
CA HIS A 21 0.79 -1.35 14.37
C HIS A 21 1.40 0.05 14.53
N ARG A 22 1.88 0.67 13.44
CA ARG A 22 2.52 2.00 13.45
C ARG A 22 1.53 3.14 13.61
N TYR A 23 0.42 3.12 12.87
CA TYR A 23 -0.46 4.28 12.72
C TYR A 23 -1.83 4.09 13.36
N GLY A 24 -2.18 2.88 13.80
CA GLY A 24 -3.49 2.54 14.35
C GLY A 24 -4.50 2.06 13.30
N GLU A 25 -5.53 1.36 13.77
CA GLU A 25 -6.52 0.68 12.92
C GLU A 25 -7.45 1.59 12.11
N ASN A 26 -7.55 2.88 12.47
CA ASN A 26 -8.53 3.83 11.93
C ASN A 26 -7.87 5.01 11.21
N THR A 27 -6.69 4.77 10.62
CA THR A 27 -5.91 5.83 9.97
C THR A 27 -5.83 5.62 8.45
N LEU A 28 -5.86 4.36 8.02
CA LEU A 28 -5.81 3.96 6.62
C LEU A 28 -7.15 3.31 6.20
N ALA A 29 -7.54 3.54 4.96
CA ALA A 29 -8.62 2.83 4.29
C ALA A 29 -8.06 2.01 3.13
N LEU A 30 -8.68 0.86 2.87
CA LEU A 30 -8.46 0.06 1.67
C LEU A 30 -9.49 0.42 0.61
N ASN A 31 -9.08 0.47 -0.65
CA ASN A 31 -10.02 0.53 -1.77
C ASN A 31 -10.50 -0.88 -2.12
N ASP A 32 -11.76 -1.17 -1.81
CA ASP A 32 -12.40 -2.48 -2.04
C ASP A 32 -12.58 -2.82 -3.54
N GLN A 33 -12.37 -1.86 -4.45
CA GLN A 33 -12.40 -2.13 -5.90
C GLN A 33 -11.17 -2.90 -6.40
N VAL A 34 -10.09 -2.95 -5.61
CA VAL A 34 -8.90 -3.73 -5.96
C VAL A 34 -9.12 -5.19 -5.59
N LEU A 35 -9.64 -5.96 -6.55
CA LEU A 35 -10.01 -7.37 -6.34
C LEU A 35 -8.82 -8.34 -6.40
N HIS A 36 -7.70 -7.97 -7.03
CA HIS A 36 -6.57 -8.87 -7.23
C HIS A 36 -5.91 -9.25 -5.88
N TYR A 37 -5.75 -10.55 -5.59
CA TYR A 37 -5.26 -11.02 -4.29
C TYR A 37 -3.82 -10.57 -3.94
N GLN A 38 -3.02 -10.26 -4.97
CA GLN A 38 -1.65 -9.72 -4.86
C GLN A 38 -1.58 -8.19 -4.99
N ALA A 39 -2.68 -7.47 -4.79
CA ALA A 39 -2.66 -6.02 -4.80
C ALA A 39 -3.64 -5.42 -3.80
N ILE A 40 -3.29 -4.24 -3.28
CA ILE A 40 -4.14 -3.39 -2.46
C ILE A 40 -3.96 -1.94 -2.91
N GLU A 41 -4.92 -1.10 -2.55
CA GLU A 41 -4.75 0.34 -2.63
C GLU A 41 -5.10 0.95 -1.28
N LEU A 42 -4.17 1.73 -0.74
CA LEU A 42 -4.25 2.37 0.56
C LEU A 42 -4.37 3.87 0.41
N CYS A 43 -5.21 4.49 1.22
CA CYS A 43 -5.26 5.95 1.37
C CYS A 43 -5.51 6.34 2.83
N ARG A 44 -5.30 7.62 3.15
CA ARG A 44 -5.71 8.17 4.45
C ARG A 44 -7.23 8.28 4.49
N LEU A 45 -7.83 7.90 5.62
CA LEU A 45 -9.30 7.99 5.80
C LEU A 45 -9.86 9.42 5.60
N HIS A 46 -9.08 10.43 5.97
CA HIS A 46 -9.48 11.84 5.88
C HIS A 46 -8.91 12.57 4.66
N ASP A 47 -8.09 11.91 3.86
CA ASP A 47 -7.49 12.47 2.65
C ASP A 47 -7.32 11.37 1.58
N PRO A 48 -8.40 11.04 0.85
CA PRO A 48 -8.37 10.01 -0.17
C PRO A 48 -7.75 10.51 -1.49
N GLY A 49 -7.38 11.79 -1.59
CA GLY A 49 -6.82 12.37 -2.81
C GLY A 49 -5.45 11.79 -3.16
N LEU A 50 -4.74 11.26 -2.16
CA LEU A 50 -3.49 10.53 -2.32
C LEU A 50 -3.69 9.06 -1.91
N SER A 51 -3.36 8.15 -2.82
CA SER A 51 -3.37 6.71 -2.55
C SER A 51 -2.07 6.04 -2.99
N ALA A 52 -1.76 4.91 -2.37
CA ALA A 52 -0.66 4.03 -2.71
C ALA A 52 -1.23 2.70 -3.22
N TYR A 53 -1.04 2.42 -4.50
CA TYR A 53 -1.33 1.11 -5.08
C TYR A 53 -0.13 0.20 -4.87
N ILE A 54 -0.31 -0.87 -4.10
CA ILE A 54 0.78 -1.74 -3.66
C ILE A 54 0.52 -3.14 -4.18
N TYR A 55 1.54 -3.77 -4.72
CA TYR A 55 1.42 -5.07 -5.36
C TYR A 55 2.62 -5.98 -5.14
N THR A 56 2.37 -7.29 -5.21
CA THR A 56 3.39 -8.35 -5.12
C THR A 56 3.44 -9.21 -6.38
N PHE A 57 2.48 -9.04 -7.31
CA PHE A 57 2.55 -9.69 -8.62
C PHE A 57 3.71 -9.10 -9.44
N ALA A 58 4.30 -9.91 -10.31
CA ALA A 58 5.50 -9.55 -11.10
C ALA A 58 6.72 -9.10 -10.26
N GLN A 59 6.69 -9.32 -8.94
CA GLN A 59 7.81 -9.06 -8.03
C GLN A 59 8.48 -10.37 -7.62
N ASN A 60 9.75 -10.28 -7.22
CA ASN A 60 10.42 -11.40 -6.56
C ASN A 60 9.74 -11.74 -5.24
N ALA A 61 9.88 -12.99 -4.77
CA ALA A 61 9.31 -13.41 -3.50
C ALA A 61 9.73 -12.48 -2.34
N GLY A 62 8.74 -11.99 -1.58
CA GLY A 62 8.95 -11.05 -0.48
C GLY A 62 9.29 -9.62 -0.91
N ARG A 63 9.12 -9.28 -2.20
CA ARG A 63 9.28 -7.91 -2.72
C ARG A 63 7.93 -7.31 -3.08
N TYR A 64 7.91 -5.97 -3.04
CA TYR A 64 6.74 -5.16 -3.29
C TYR A 64 7.03 -4.17 -4.42
N GLY A 65 6.00 -3.86 -5.21
CA GLY A 65 5.91 -2.67 -6.03
C GLY A 65 4.91 -1.68 -5.42
N ILE A 66 5.14 -0.39 -5.65
CA ILE A 66 4.25 0.68 -5.20
C ILE A 66 4.11 1.76 -6.27
N ASP A 67 2.88 2.09 -6.63
CA ASP A 67 2.55 3.24 -7.45
C ASP A 67 1.80 4.27 -6.61
N LEU A 68 2.36 5.48 -6.52
CA LEU A 68 1.74 6.59 -5.82
C LEU A 68 0.79 7.31 -6.77
N LYS A 69 -0.46 7.44 -6.35
CA LYS A 69 -1.52 8.14 -7.08
C LYS A 69 -1.81 9.44 -6.35
N TYR A 70 -1.13 10.49 -6.79
CA TYR A 70 -1.37 11.86 -6.40
C TYR A 70 -2.64 12.40 -7.08
N PRO A 71 -3.29 13.41 -6.45
CA PRO A 71 -4.44 14.08 -7.04
C PRO A 71 -4.06 14.87 -8.31
N ILE A 72 -2.76 15.16 -8.49
CA ILE A 72 -2.22 15.83 -9.68
C ILE A 72 -1.63 14.77 -10.61
N ALA A 73 -2.37 14.41 -11.67
CA ALA A 73 -2.03 13.31 -12.56
C ALA A 73 -0.63 13.35 -13.17
N ALA A 74 -0.07 14.54 -13.39
CA ALA A 74 1.28 14.72 -13.94
C ALA A 74 2.41 14.18 -13.04
N HIS A 75 2.14 13.93 -11.76
CA HIS A 75 3.08 13.36 -10.80
C HIS A 75 2.94 11.85 -10.63
N ASN A 76 1.99 11.21 -11.32
CA ASN A 76 1.76 9.78 -11.20
C ASN A 76 2.68 9.04 -12.18
N ILE A 77 3.79 8.52 -11.65
CA ILE A 77 4.73 7.67 -12.39
C ILE A 77 4.51 6.22 -11.97
N VAL A 78 4.23 5.35 -12.93
CA VAL A 78 3.93 3.93 -12.72
C VAL A 78 5.19 3.09 -12.92
N GLY A 79 5.42 2.12 -12.05
CA GLY A 79 6.50 1.14 -12.16
C GLY A 79 7.89 1.67 -11.81
N GLU A 80 7.99 2.88 -11.24
CA GLU A 80 9.28 3.45 -10.82
C GLU A 80 9.79 2.82 -9.51
N ASN A 81 8.89 2.32 -8.67
CA ASN A 81 9.20 1.83 -7.33
C ASN A 81 8.90 0.33 -7.20
N GLU A 82 9.73 -0.50 -7.83
CA GLU A 82 9.62 -1.96 -7.83
C GLU A 82 10.77 -2.64 -7.08
N GLY A 83 10.61 -3.93 -6.76
CA GLY A 83 11.64 -4.75 -6.13
C GLY A 83 11.95 -4.38 -4.68
N LEU A 84 11.04 -3.68 -4.01
CA LEU A 84 11.26 -3.10 -2.68
C LEU A 84 11.13 -4.16 -1.59
N GLY A 85 11.96 -4.05 -0.55
CA GLY A 85 11.76 -4.79 0.71
C GLY A 85 10.73 -4.10 1.61
N LEU A 86 10.30 -4.80 2.67
CA LEU A 86 9.30 -4.31 3.63
C LEU A 86 9.67 -2.95 4.23
N ASP A 87 10.90 -2.80 4.71
CA ASP A 87 11.35 -1.52 5.31
C ASP A 87 11.22 -0.37 4.33
N ARG A 88 11.58 -0.61 3.06
CA ARG A 88 11.62 0.46 2.07
C ARG A 88 10.24 0.89 1.58
N ILE A 89 9.30 -0.05 1.46
CA ILE A 89 7.91 0.32 1.15
C ILE A 89 7.26 1.06 2.32
N LEU A 90 7.60 0.71 3.56
CA LEU A 90 7.12 1.43 4.75
C LEU A 90 7.66 2.87 4.80
N ASP A 91 8.93 3.08 4.47
CA ASP A 91 9.52 4.43 4.37
C ASP A 91 8.79 5.29 3.33
N ILE A 92 8.48 4.73 2.15
CA ILE A 92 7.76 5.44 1.09
C ILE A 92 6.35 5.81 1.57
N ILE A 93 5.65 4.86 2.19
CA ILE A 93 4.31 5.10 2.74
C ILE A 93 4.35 6.19 3.81
N ASP A 94 5.34 6.19 4.69
CA ASP A 94 5.50 7.22 5.74
C ASP A 94 5.68 8.61 5.13
N VAL A 95 6.63 8.75 4.20
CA VAL A 95 6.94 10.03 3.54
C VAL A 95 5.74 10.60 2.78
N HIS A 96 4.92 9.77 2.13
CA HIS A 96 3.85 10.27 1.29
C HIS A 96 2.49 10.32 1.99
N LEU A 97 2.17 9.37 2.87
CA LEU A 97 0.88 9.33 3.55
C LEU A 97 0.89 9.89 4.97
N PHE A 98 2.04 10.17 5.59
CA PHE A 98 2.08 10.58 7.01
C PHE A 98 2.97 11.78 7.33
N CYS A 99 3.78 12.26 6.38
CA CYS A 99 4.54 13.51 6.49
C CYS A 99 3.62 14.75 6.41
#